data_AF-A0A3B0RSJ4-F1
#
_entry.id   AF-A0A3B0RSJ4-F1
#
_cell.length_a   1.000
_cell.length_b   1.000
_cell.length_c   1.000
_cell.angle_alpha   90.00
_cell.angle_beta   90.00
_cell.angle_gamma   90.00
#
_symmetry.space_group_name_H-M   'P 1'
#
loop_
_entity.id
_entity.type
_entity.pdbx_description
1 polymer ?
#
loop_
_entity_poly.entity_id
_entity_poly.type
_entity_poly.pdbx_seq_one_letter_code
_entity_poly.pdbx_strand_id
1 'polypeptide(L)'
;EAIELGRASGGIAVIAHPKTIHLRSEDFTRMFDDLQAAGLAGIEAHHPLHDLTLRQHLEQLASRLSLIATGGSDYHGMTKREFRVGTGTGDLVVPSEAFDAITGAIR
;
A
#
# COMPACT_ATOMS: atom_id res chain seq x y z
N GLU A 1 -8.60 -14.20 -6.76
CA GLU A 1 -7.51 -15.20 -6.62
C GLU A 1 -6.38 -14.78 -5.67
N ALA A 2 -5.44 -13.88 -6.04
CA ALA A 2 -4.26 -13.60 -5.20
C ALA A 2 -4.60 -13.15 -3.76
N ILE A 3 -5.58 -12.26 -3.64
CA ILE A 3 -6.08 -11.77 -2.33
C ILE A 3 -6.66 -12.93 -1.52
N GLU A 4 -7.51 -13.76 -2.14
CA GLU A 4 -8.19 -14.87 -1.49
C GLU A 4 -7.19 -15.94 -1.02
N LEU A 5 -6.18 -16.26 -1.83
CA LEU A 5 -5.09 -17.17 -1.48
C LEU A 5 -4.25 -16.63 -0.33
N GLY A 6 -3.90 -15.33 -0.38
CA GLY A 6 -3.20 -14.66 0.71
C GLY A 6 -3.98 -14.76 2.02
N ARG A 7 -5.28 -14.43 1.98
CA ARG A 7 -6.17 -14.50 3.13
C ARG A 7 -6.33 -15.92 3.67
N ALA A 8 -6.50 -16.92 2.80
CA ALA A 8 -6.56 -18.33 3.18
C ALA A 8 -5.26 -18.82 3.85
N SER A 9 -4.14 -18.15 3.60
CA SER A 9 -2.85 -18.43 4.24
C SER A 9 -2.61 -17.64 5.53
N GLY A 10 -3.60 -16.86 6.00
CA GLY A 10 -3.45 -15.94 7.13
C GLY A 10 -2.67 -14.65 6.81
N GLY A 11 -2.39 -14.42 5.52
CA GLY A 11 -1.73 -13.21 5.04
C GLY A 11 -2.72 -12.06 4.80
N ILE A 12 -2.17 -10.86 4.64
CA ILE A 12 -2.92 -9.62 4.41
C ILE A 12 -2.53 -9.07 3.05
N ALA A 13 -3.53 -8.79 2.23
CA ALA A 13 -3.30 -8.25 0.89
C ALA A 13 -3.18 -6.72 0.92
N VAL A 14 -2.13 -6.22 0.26
CA VAL A 14 -1.83 -4.79 0.11
C VAL A 14 -1.43 -4.54 -1.34
N ILE A 15 -1.91 -3.45 -1.94
CA ILE A 15 -1.43 -2.99 -3.25
C ILE A 15 -0.06 -2.34 -3.07
N ALA A 16 0.98 -2.94 -3.65
CA ALA A 16 2.36 -2.44 -3.59
C ALA A 16 2.63 -1.35 -4.64
N HIS A 17 3.39 -0.32 -4.23
CA HIS A 17 3.94 0.80 -5.01
C HIS A 17 3.08 1.20 -6.23
N PRO A 18 1.83 1.64 -6.02
CA PRO A 18 0.92 2.02 -7.09
C PRO A 18 1.32 3.35 -7.73
N LYS A 19 2.17 3.29 -8.77
CA LYS A 19 2.69 4.48 -9.44
C LYS A 19 1.69 5.21 -10.35
N THR A 20 0.67 4.50 -10.84
CA THR A 20 -0.21 4.99 -11.93
C THR A 20 -1.69 4.75 -11.65
N ILE A 21 -2.07 4.63 -10.38
CA ILE A 21 -3.49 4.54 -10.02
C ILE A 21 -4.15 5.90 -10.29
N HIS A 22 -4.92 5.99 -11.37
CA HIS A 22 -5.68 7.17 -11.76
C HIS A 22 -7.17 6.96 -11.48
N LEU A 23 -7.62 7.49 -10.34
CA LEU A 23 -8.95 7.29 -9.73
C LEU A 23 -10.08 8.12 -10.34
N ARG A 24 -10.15 8.22 -11.66
CA ARG A 24 -11.11 9.16 -12.30
C ARG A 24 -12.27 8.49 -13.04
N SER A 25 -12.37 7.16 -13.01
CA SER A 25 -13.49 6.44 -13.61
C SER A 25 -14.30 5.63 -12.58
N GLU A 26 -15.60 5.48 -12.83
CA GLU A 26 -16.50 4.63 -12.04
C GLU A 26 -16.03 3.17 -12.03
N ASP A 27 -15.47 2.69 -13.15
CA ASP A 27 -14.87 1.36 -13.27
C ASP A 27 -13.77 1.14 -12.22
N PHE A 28 -13.04 2.20 -11.89
CA PHE A 28 -11.95 2.12 -10.92
C PHE A 28 -12.46 1.97 -9.48
N THR A 29 -13.53 2.69 -9.13
CA THR A 29 -14.19 2.54 -7.82
C THR A 29 -14.73 1.13 -7.68
N ARG A 30 -15.45 0.63 -8.69
CA ARG A 30 -16.01 -0.72 -8.69
C ARG A 30 -14.93 -1.80 -8.55
N MET A 31 -13.80 -1.64 -9.25
CA MET A 31 -12.66 -2.54 -9.09
C MET A 31 -12.21 -2.60 -7.63
N PHE A 32 -12.12 -1.47 -6.93
CA PHE A 32 -11.73 -1.46 -5.52
C PHE A 32 -12.77 -2.08 -4.60
N ASP A 33 -14.06 -1.88 -4.88
CA ASP A 33 -15.14 -2.57 -4.15
C ASP A 33 -15.00 -4.09 -4.28
N ASP A 34 -14.73 -4.59 -5.49
CA ASP A 34 -14.51 -6.02 -5.76
C ASP A 34 -13.24 -6.55 -5.04
N LEU A 35 -12.15 -5.78 -5.05
CA LEU A 35 -10.90 -6.15 -4.35
C LEU A 35 -11.08 -6.15 -2.82
N GLN A 36 -11.85 -5.22 -2.27
CA GLN A 36 -12.18 -5.19 -0.84
C GLN A 36 -13.06 -6.35 -0.44
N ALA A 37 -14.08 -6.68 -1.25
CA ALA A 37 -14.90 -7.86 -1.03
C ALA A 37 -14.08 -9.15 -1.02
N ALA A 38 -13.00 -9.21 -1.80
CA ALA A 38 -12.05 -10.32 -1.79
C ALA A 38 -11.12 -10.34 -0.57
N GLY A 39 -10.98 -9.22 0.15
CA GLY A 39 -10.15 -9.08 1.36
C GLY A 39 -8.93 -8.17 1.22
N LEU A 40 -8.90 -7.23 0.27
CA LEU A 40 -7.87 -6.20 0.21
C LEU A 40 -7.93 -5.30 1.45
N ALA A 41 -6.81 -5.13 2.15
CA ALA A 41 -6.77 -4.38 3.41
C ALA A 41 -5.98 -3.06 3.32
N GLY A 42 -5.08 -2.92 2.35
CA GLY A 42 -4.20 -1.75 2.30
C GLY A 42 -3.66 -1.39 0.92
N ILE A 43 -3.00 -0.25 0.90
CA ILE A 43 -2.30 0.30 -0.26
C ILE A 43 -0.99 0.93 0.23
N GLU A 44 0.10 0.77 -0.53
CA GLU A 44 1.38 1.40 -0.21
C GLU A 44 1.36 2.88 -0.60
N ALA A 45 1.26 3.75 0.39
CA ALA A 45 1.32 5.20 0.19
C ALA A 45 2.74 5.72 0.35
N HIS A 46 3.49 5.21 1.32
CA HIS A 46 4.84 5.66 1.66
C HIS A 46 5.89 4.78 0.96
N HIS A 47 6.48 5.31 -0.11
CA HIS A 47 7.50 4.60 -0.89
C HIS A 47 8.58 5.61 -1.36
N PRO A 48 9.86 5.20 -1.52
CA PRO A 48 10.95 6.13 -1.86
C PRO A 48 10.77 6.85 -3.21
N LEU A 49 10.07 6.22 -4.16
CA LEU A 49 9.76 6.82 -5.46
C LEU A 49 8.49 7.68 -5.47
N HIS A 50 7.76 7.78 -4.35
CA HIS A 50 6.63 8.68 -4.24
C HIS A 50 7.11 10.02 -3.70
N ASP A 51 6.85 11.09 -4.45
CA ASP A 51 7.01 12.44 -3.91
C ASP A 51 5.92 12.73 -2.86
N LEU A 52 6.05 13.86 -2.15
CA LEU A 52 5.10 14.23 -1.09
C LEU A 52 3.65 14.35 -1.61
N THR A 53 3.47 14.85 -2.83
CA THR A 53 2.15 15.01 -3.43
C THR A 53 1.48 13.66 -3.69
N LEU A 54 2.22 12.68 -4.22
CA LEU A 54 1.72 11.33 -4.44
C LEU A 54 1.47 10.59 -3.14
N ARG A 55 2.34 10.73 -2.12
CA ARG A 55 2.11 10.14 -0.78
C ARG A 55 0.80 10.63 -0.19
N GLN A 56 0.59 11.95 -0.17
CA GLN A 56 -0.64 12.57 0.32
C GLN A 56 -1.87 12.13 -0.49
N HIS A 57 -1.74 12.03 -1.80
CA HIS A 57 -2.82 11.55 -2.66
C HIS A 57 -3.22 10.10 -2.33
N LEU A 58 -2.23 9.22 -2.14
CA LEU A 58 -2.46 7.81 -1.81
C LEU A 58 -2.99 7.62 -0.38
N GLU A 59 -2.57 8.44 0.58
CA GLU A 59 -3.14 8.46 1.93
C GLU A 59 -4.63 8.86 1.90
N GLN A 60 -4.96 9.92 1.15
CA GLN A 60 -6.35 10.36 0.97
C GLN A 60 -7.18 9.30 0.25
N LEU A 61 -6.59 8.63 -0.74
CA LEU A 61 -7.22 7.51 -1.42
C LEU A 61 -7.51 6.37 -0.46
N ALA A 62 -6.51 5.96 0.32
CA ALA A 62 -6.65 4.89 1.29
C ALA A 62 -7.81 5.18 2.26
N SER A 63 -7.85 6.41 2.80
CA SER A 63 -8.93 6.89 3.66
C SER A 63 -10.31 6.81 3.00
N ARG A 64 -10.44 7.32 1.76
CA ARG A 64 -11.71 7.28 1.01
C ARG A 64 -12.22 5.87 0.75
N LEU A 65 -11.31 4.92 0.57
CA LEU A 65 -11.61 3.53 0.30
C LEU A 65 -11.64 2.68 1.58
N SER A 66 -11.49 3.26 2.77
CA SER A 66 -11.37 2.48 4.01
C SER A 66 -10.24 1.43 3.98
N LEU A 67 -9.15 1.74 3.28
CA LEU A 67 -7.92 0.97 3.22
C LEU A 67 -6.85 1.57 4.13
N ILE A 68 -5.90 0.74 4.55
CA ILE A 68 -4.77 1.15 5.38
C ILE A 68 -3.65 1.67 4.48
N ALA A 69 -3.17 2.88 4.76
CA ALA A 69 -1.98 3.44 4.13
C ALA A 69 -0.72 2.79 4.73
N THR A 70 -0.02 2.00 3.92
CA THR A 70 1.19 1.24 4.31
C THR A 70 2.44 1.85 3.66
N GLY A 71 3.61 1.30 3.99
CA GLY A 71 4.87 1.77 3.42
C GLY A 71 5.99 0.74 3.44
N GLY A 72 6.94 0.92 2.52
CA GLY A 72 8.06 0.02 2.33
C GLY A 72 9.20 0.67 1.54
N SER A 73 10.44 0.25 1.85
CA SER A 73 11.64 0.76 1.15
C SER A 73 11.83 0.14 -0.24
N ASP A 74 11.17 -0.97 -0.52
CA ASP A 74 11.34 -1.74 -1.76
C ASP A 74 12.82 -2.03 -2.13
N TYR A 75 13.62 -2.32 -1.11
CA TYR A 75 15.07 -2.54 -1.23
C TYR A 75 15.38 -3.83 -1.99
N HIS A 76 16.24 -3.71 -3.01
CA HIS A 76 16.63 -4.80 -3.91
C HIS A 76 18.15 -5.00 -3.98
N GLY A 77 18.89 -4.58 -2.96
CA GLY A 77 20.34 -4.75 -2.93
C GLY A 77 21.05 -4.01 -4.04
N MET A 78 21.90 -4.74 -4.77
CA MET A 78 22.75 -4.19 -5.82
C MET A 78 21.98 -3.61 -7.01
N THR A 79 20.70 -3.97 -7.17
CA THR A 79 19.81 -3.50 -8.24
C THR A 79 19.21 -2.12 -7.93
N LYS A 80 19.13 -1.73 -6.65
CA LYS A 80 18.66 -0.40 -6.18
C LYS A 80 19.55 0.10 -5.05
N ARG A 81 20.77 0.50 -5.42
CA ARG A 81 21.84 0.86 -4.46
C ARG A 81 21.54 2.13 -3.67
N GLU A 82 20.66 2.96 -4.21
CA GLU A 82 20.19 4.19 -3.62
C GLU A 82 19.15 3.97 -2.51
N PHE A 83 18.52 2.79 -2.46
CA PHE A 83 17.60 2.45 -1.39
C PHE A 83 18.33 1.79 -0.24
N ARG A 84 17.91 2.08 0.99
CA ARG A 84 18.31 1.34 2.19
C ARG A 84 17.09 0.71 2.84
N VAL A 85 17.30 -0.44 3.46
CA VAL A 85 16.26 -1.12 4.24
C VAL A 85 15.70 -0.16 5.28
N GLY A 86 14.37 -0.01 5.29
CA GLY A 86 13.64 0.82 6.25
C GLY A 86 13.62 2.32 5.96
N THR A 87 14.62 2.88 5.25
CA THR A 87 14.70 4.35 5.02
C THR A 87 14.62 4.78 3.56
N GLY A 88 14.67 3.84 2.61
CA GLY A 88 14.59 4.19 1.19
C GLY A 88 15.73 5.10 0.77
N THR A 89 15.39 6.27 0.22
CA THR A 89 16.31 7.36 -0.17
C THR A 89 16.73 8.28 0.98
N GLY A 90 16.24 8.04 2.20
CA GLY A 90 16.57 8.81 3.42
C GLY A 90 15.44 9.68 3.96
N ASP A 91 14.36 9.83 3.21
CA ASP A 91 13.17 10.63 3.54
C ASP A 91 11.90 9.78 3.71
N LEU A 92 12.03 8.45 3.71
CA LEU A 92 10.92 7.54 3.93
C LEU A 92 10.53 7.57 5.42
N VAL A 93 9.29 7.97 5.68
CA VAL A 93 8.67 7.88 6.99
C VAL A 93 7.39 7.07 6.82
N VAL A 94 7.34 5.92 7.47
CA VAL A 94 6.14 5.08 7.56
C VAL A 94 5.62 5.19 9.00
N PRO A 95 4.38 5.67 9.22
CA PRO A 95 3.82 5.77 10.56
C PRO A 95 3.74 4.40 11.25
N SER A 96 4.07 4.31 12.54
CA SER A 96 3.95 3.07 13.31
C SER A 96 2.51 2.58 13.38
N GLU A 97 1.56 3.51 13.34
CA GLU A 97 0.11 3.25 13.33
C GLU A 97 -0.29 2.43 12.11
N ALA A 98 0.44 2.52 10.99
CA ALA A 98 0.19 1.68 9.82
C ALA A 98 0.44 0.20 10.11
N PHE A 99 1.45 -0.11 10.93
CA PHE A 99 1.74 -1.48 11.36
C PHE A 99 0.66 -2.01 12.31
N ASP A 100 0.26 -1.22 13.30
CA ASP A 100 -0.80 -1.61 14.23
C ASP A 100 -2.14 -1.81 13.51
N ALA A 101 -2.47 -0.90 12.59
CA ALA A 101 -3.68 -1.00 11.79
C ALA A 101 -3.67 -2.25 10.89
N ILE A 102 -2.57 -2.51 10.16
CA ILE A 102 -2.52 -3.64 9.23
C ILE A 102 -2.52 -4.97 9.97
N THR A 103 -1.80 -5.09 11.09
CA THR A 103 -1.80 -6.34 11.87
C THR A 103 -3.10 -6.57 12.63
N GLY A 104 -3.78 -5.51 13.06
CA GLY A 104 -5.14 -5.59 13.62
C GLY A 104 -6.22 -6.02 12.63
N ALA A 105 -5.91 -6.01 11.32
CA ALA A 105 -6.80 -6.51 10.27
C ALA A 105 -6.80 -8.06 10.16
N ILE A 106 -5.84 -8.73 10.81
CA ILE A 106 -5.83 -10.21 10.92
C ILE A 106 -6.91 -10.62 11.92
N ARG A 107 -7.96 -11.29 11.44
CA ARG A 107 -8.96 -11.98 12.27
C ARG A 107 -9.08 -13.42 11.84
#